data_AF-A0A844GDG3-F1
#
_entry.id   AF-A0A844GDG3-F1
#
_cell.length_a   1.000
_cell.length_b   1.000
_cell.length_c   1.000
_cell.angle_alpha   90.00
_cell.angle_beta   90.00
_cell.angle_gamma   90.00
#
_symmetry.space_group_name_H-M   'P 1'
#
loop_
_entity.id
_entity.type
_entity.pdbx_description
1 polymer ?
#
loop_
_entity_poly.entity_id
_entity_poly.type
_entity_poly.pdbx_seq_one_letter_code
_entity_poly.pdbx_strand_id
1 'polypeptide(L)'
;MSHDLMEIDGLDGEVCGTQTLADYVLLRMYGIYPSMVERILKDDGAIRLWIHEMDTALTLSGIDRSGVDVALDYARVNLDWPPLSVPMFIRLCFPVRDYEAAFKEAQSNAYRLQIGEAVTWSHPAVYWAADRFGWYEVRNCSWEQCKNRWADVMIEVLRWPNHPDPRPAPRLTSRGGLQTKEVQQAAIEEIRKRLGM
;
A
#
# COMPACT_ATOMS: atom_id res chain seq x y z
N MET A 1 29.65 -36.77 -46.21
CA MET A 1 28.82 -35.57 -46.02
C MET A 1 28.87 -35.26 -44.55
N SER A 2 29.66 -34.23 -44.23
CA SER A 2 29.97 -33.74 -42.89
C SER A 2 28.73 -33.07 -42.30
N HIS A 3 28.38 -33.40 -41.06
CA HIS A 3 27.46 -32.59 -40.26
C HIS A 3 28.33 -31.77 -39.32
N ASP A 4 28.41 -30.46 -39.60
CA ASP A 4 29.10 -29.46 -38.79
C ASP A 4 28.56 -29.49 -37.35
N LEU A 5 29.46 -29.77 -36.42
CA LEU A 5 29.35 -29.38 -35.03
C LEU A 5 29.73 -27.90 -34.99
N MET A 6 28.72 -27.03 -34.98
CA MET A 6 28.93 -25.62 -34.68
C MET A 6 29.21 -25.50 -33.18
N GLU A 7 30.49 -25.47 -32.84
CA GLU A 7 31.01 -25.00 -31.56
C GLU A 7 30.38 -23.63 -31.27
N ILE A 8 29.54 -23.58 -30.24
CA ILE A 8 29.10 -22.31 -29.64
C ILE A 8 30.21 -21.91 -28.68
N ASP A 9 31.25 -21.33 -29.25
CA ASP A 9 32.31 -20.64 -28.54
C ASP A 9 31.85 -19.19 -28.30
N GLY A 10 31.95 -18.71 -27.05
CA GLY A 10 31.76 -17.29 -26.73
C GLY A 10 30.47 -16.91 -26.01
N LEU A 11 30.33 -17.33 -24.74
CA LEU A 11 29.66 -16.54 -23.71
C LEU A 11 30.52 -16.45 -22.44
N ASP A 12 31.80 -16.15 -22.61
CA ASP A 12 32.64 -15.54 -21.57
C ASP A 12 32.33 -14.03 -21.48
N GLY A 13 31.06 -13.71 -21.31
CA GLY A 13 30.58 -12.40 -20.91
C GLY A 13 30.37 -12.42 -19.40
N GLU A 14 31.46 -12.30 -18.66
CA GLU A 14 31.56 -11.79 -17.29
C GLU A 14 30.19 -11.39 -16.67
N VAL A 15 29.45 -12.35 -16.08
CA VAL A 15 28.30 -12.05 -15.23
C VAL A 15 28.83 -11.60 -13.88
N CYS A 16 29.49 -10.44 -13.87
CA CYS A 16 29.80 -9.72 -12.65
C CYS A 16 28.66 -8.74 -12.39
N GLY A 17 27.82 -9.05 -11.39
CA GLY A 17 26.85 -8.10 -10.89
C GLY A 17 25.89 -8.79 -9.96
N THR A 18 25.98 -8.50 -8.67
CA THR A 18 24.99 -8.82 -7.62
C THR A 18 23.57 -8.92 -8.17
N GLN A 19 22.93 -10.09 -8.00
CA GLN A 19 21.53 -10.31 -8.37
C GLN A 19 20.66 -9.18 -7.82
N THR A 20 20.09 -8.38 -8.71
CA THR A 20 19.28 -7.22 -8.35
C THR A 20 17.89 -7.66 -7.88
N LEU A 21 17.15 -6.75 -7.24
CA LEU A 21 15.77 -7.04 -6.86
C LEU A 21 14.88 -7.22 -8.10
N ALA A 22 15.18 -6.52 -9.21
CA ALA A 22 14.50 -6.70 -10.49
C ALA A 22 14.76 -8.10 -11.09
N ASP A 23 15.98 -8.62 -11.01
CA ASP A 23 16.28 -10.00 -11.46
C ASP A 23 15.46 -11.03 -10.67
N TYR A 24 15.33 -10.82 -9.36
CA TYR A 24 14.47 -11.64 -8.52
C TYR A 24 13.00 -11.59 -8.96
N VAL A 25 12.47 -10.39 -9.25
CA VAL A 25 11.09 -10.24 -9.74
C VAL A 25 10.92 -11.01 -11.05
N LEU A 26 11.84 -10.86 -12.00
CA LEU A 26 11.77 -11.53 -13.30
C LEU A 26 11.76 -13.05 -13.14
N LEU A 27 12.69 -13.60 -12.34
CA LEU A 27 12.78 -15.03 -12.09
C LEU A 27 11.49 -15.57 -11.46
N ARG A 28 10.91 -14.84 -10.51
CA ARG A 28 9.64 -15.23 -9.88
C ARG A 28 8.47 -15.14 -10.86
N MET A 29 8.45 -14.15 -11.74
CA MET A 29 7.44 -14.05 -12.80
C MET A 29 7.52 -15.22 -13.78
N TYR A 30 8.73 -15.65 -14.17
CA TYR A 30 8.90 -16.87 -14.99
C TYR A 30 8.35 -18.12 -14.29
N GLY A 31 8.51 -18.23 -12.97
CA GLY A 31 7.95 -19.35 -12.20
C GLY A 31 6.42 -19.36 -12.13
N ILE A 32 5.77 -18.19 -12.19
CA ILE A 32 4.29 -18.07 -12.09
C ILE A 32 3.63 -18.05 -13.48
N TYR A 33 4.26 -17.41 -14.46
CA TYR A 33 3.70 -17.13 -15.80
C TYR A 33 4.66 -17.47 -16.95
N PRO A 34 5.21 -18.69 -17.03
CA PRO A 34 6.37 -19.00 -17.87
C PRO A 34 6.18 -18.60 -19.34
N SER A 35 5.14 -19.13 -20.00
CA SER A 35 4.88 -18.90 -21.43
C SER A 35 4.48 -17.46 -21.76
N MET A 36 3.96 -16.71 -20.79
CA MET A 36 3.50 -15.33 -21.01
C MET A 36 4.66 -14.34 -20.90
N VAL A 37 5.63 -14.60 -20.01
CA VAL A 37 6.82 -13.77 -19.88
C VAL A 37 7.66 -13.88 -21.15
N GLU A 38 7.92 -15.09 -21.64
CA GLU A 38 8.63 -15.31 -22.92
C GLU A 38 7.94 -14.62 -24.10
N ARG A 39 6.60 -14.63 -24.10
CA ARG A 39 5.81 -13.98 -25.16
C ARG A 39 5.94 -12.46 -25.15
N ILE A 40 6.08 -11.85 -23.98
CA ILE A 40 6.16 -10.39 -23.82
C ILE A 40 7.61 -9.90 -23.94
N LEU A 41 8.54 -10.56 -23.26
CA LEU A 41 9.96 -10.24 -23.24
C LEU A 41 10.69 -11.17 -24.20
N LYS A 42 10.63 -10.83 -25.50
CA LYS A 42 11.00 -11.73 -26.60
C LYS A 42 12.50 -11.84 -26.86
N ASP A 43 13.27 -10.83 -26.47
CA ASP A 43 14.70 -10.74 -26.76
C ASP A 43 15.48 -10.17 -25.56
N ASP A 44 16.78 -10.44 -25.54
CA ASP A 44 17.66 -10.03 -24.44
C ASP A 44 17.71 -8.51 -24.25
N GLY A 45 17.48 -7.73 -25.30
CA GLY A 45 17.40 -6.27 -25.22
C GLY A 45 16.18 -5.81 -24.43
N ALA A 46 15.01 -6.39 -24.73
CA ALA A 46 13.77 -6.14 -23.99
C ALA A 46 13.90 -6.57 -22.51
N ILE A 47 14.54 -7.70 -22.24
CA ILE A 47 14.80 -8.18 -20.87
C ILE A 47 15.69 -7.19 -20.11
N ARG A 48 16.83 -6.79 -20.69
CA ARG A 48 17.75 -5.84 -20.04
C ARG A 48 17.11 -4.48 -19.77
N LEU A 49 16.35 -3.96 -20.74
CA LEU A 49 15.62 -2.71 -20.56
C LEU A 49 14.60 -2.82 -19.43
N TRP A 50 13.83 -3.92 -19.41
CA TRP A 50 12.84 -4.15 -18.36
C TRP A 50 13.47 -4.26 -16.98
N ILE A 51 14.58 -5.00 -16.84
CA ILE A 51 15.31 -5.13 -15.57
C ILE A 51 15.78 -3.76 -15.10
N HIS A 52 16.37 -2.96 -15.99
CA HIS A 52 16.85 -1.62 -15.65
C HIS A 52 15.73 -0.67 -15.19
N GLU A 53 14.62 -0.62 -15.92
CA GLU A 53 13.46 0.21 -15.57
C GLU A 53 12.82 -0.24 -14.26
N MET A 54 12.69 -1.55 -14.05
CA MET A 54 12.13 -2.11 -12.82
C MET A 54 13.02 -1.81 -11.62
N ASP A 55 14.33 -2.04 -11.74
CA ASP A 55 15.29 -1.80 -10.65
C ASP A 55 15.32 -0.31 -10.25
N THR A 56 15.31 0.57 -11.26
CA THR A 56 15.21 2.02 -11.06
C THR A 56 13.92 2.38 -10.33
N ALA A 57 12.78 1.84 -10.76
CA ALA A 57 11.48 2.15 -10.17
C ALA A 57 11.35 1.62 -8.73
N LEU A 58 11.86 0.42 -8.44
CA LEU A 58 11.88 -0.16 -7.10
C LEU A 58 12.74 0.70 -6.16
N THR A 59 13.93 1.08 -6.61
CA THR A 59 14.86 1.93 -5.85
C THR A 59 14.24 3.30 -5.56
N LEU A 60 13.71 3.98 -6.58
CA LEU A 60 13.06 5.30 -6.41
C LEU A 60 11.82 5.25 -5.53
N SER A 61 11.15 4.11 -5.48
CA SER A 61 9.96 3.90 -4.65
C SER A 61 10.28 3.44 -3.23
N GLY A 62 11.56 3.14 -2.94
CA GLY A 62 11.98 2.57 -1.66
C GLY A 62 11.41 1.18 -1.38
N ILE A 63 11.08 0.43 -2.44
CA ILE A 63 10.49 -0.92 -2.30
C ILE A 63 11.60 -1.92 -2.03
N ASP A 64 11.45 -2.66 -0.93
CA ASP A 64 12.33 -3.75 -0.56
C ASP A 64 11.76 -5.11 -1.03
N ARG A 65 12.46 -6.19 -0.65
CA ARG A 65 12.05 -7.54 -1.01
C ARG A 65 10.68 -7.95 -0.44
N SER A 66 10.32 -7.44 0.73
CA SER A 66 9.02 -7.72 1.36
C SER A 66 7.87 -7.17 0.51
N GLY A 67 7.99 -5.92 0.04
CA GLY A 67 7.02 -5.33 -0.88
C GLY A 67 6.89 -6.12 -2.19
N VAL A 68 8.01 -6.58 -2.75
CA VAL A 68 8.02 -7.43 -3.95
C VAL A 68 7.30 -8.76 -3.70
N ASP A 69 7.55 -9.43 -2.58
CA ASP A 69 6.89 -10.69 -2.26
C ASP A 69 5.38 -10.52 -2.09
N VAL A 70 4.93 -9.42 -1.47
CA VAL A 70 3.50 -9.05 -1.38
C VAL A 70 2.87 -8.87 -2.76
N ALA A 71 3.58 -8.24 -3.70
CA ALA A 71 3.12 -8.09 -5.08
C ALA A 71 3.00 -9.42 -5.81
N LEU A 72 4.03 -10.27 -5.70
CA LEU A 72 4.10 -11.57 -6.37
C LEU A 72 3.05 -12.54 -5.84
N ASP A 73 2.84 -12.59 -4.51
CA ASP A 73 1.81 -13.42 -3.90
C ASP A 73 0.41 -12.99 -4.30
N TYR A 74 0.17 -11.68 -4.36
CA TYR A 74 -1.10 -11.16 -4.85
C TYR A 74 -1.31 -11.53 -6.32
N ALA A 75 -0.29 -11.31 -7.17
CA ALA A 75 -0.36 -11.63 -8.59
C ALA A 75 -0.71 -13.11 -8.78
N ARG A 76 0.01 -14.01 -8.11
CA ARG A 76 -0.20 -15.47 -8.18
C ARG A 76 -1.64 -15.90 -7.87
N VAL A 77 -2.32 -15.21 -6.97
CA VAL A 77 -3.66 -15.57 -6.51
C VAL A 77 -4.76 -14.87 -7.30
N ASN A 78 -4.53 -13.65 -7.78
CA ASN A 78 -5.60 -12.76 -8.25
C ASN A 78 -5.47 -12.33 -9.72
N LEU A 79 -4.35 -12.59 -10.39
CA LEU A 79 -4.12 -12.16 -11.76
C LEU A 79 -3.92 -13.35 -12.69
N ASP A 80 -4.66 -13.37 -13.80
CA ASP A 80 -4.47 -14.36 -14.87
C ASP A 80 -3.28 -14.02 -15.77
N TRP A 81 -2.80 -12.76 -15.70
CA TRP A 81 -1.77 -12.23 -16.59
C TRP A 81 -0.60 -11.63 -15.79
N PRO A 82 0.67 -11.83 -16.20
CA PRO A 82 1.82 -11.30 -15.48
C PRO A 82 1.82 -9.76 -15.50
N PRO A 83 1.95 -9.10 -14.34
CA PRO A 83 2.07 -7.64 -14.28
C PRO A 83 3.49 -7.18 -14.64
N LEU A 84 3.87 -7.33 -15.93
CA LEU A 84 5.16 -6.90 -16.46
C LEU A 84 5.24 -5.40 -16.75
N SER A 85 4.15 -4.66 -16.63
CA SER A 85 4.20 -3.21 -16.64
C SER A 85 4.83 -2.71 -15.34
N VAL A 86 6.01 -2.08 -15.42
CA VAL A 86 6.74 -1.53 -14.27
C VAL A 86 5.83 -0.69 -13.34
N PRO A 87 5.12 0.36 -13.81
CA PRO A 87 4.28 1.16 -12.92
C PRO A 87 3.10 0.37 -12.31
N MET A 88 2.60 -0.66 -12.99
CA MET A 88 1.60 -1.56 -12.42
C MET A 88 2.18 -2.41 -11.30
N PHE A 89 3.35 -3.01 -11.52
CA PHE A 89 4.01 -3.85 -10.53
C PHE A 89 4.39 -3.08 -9.27
N ILE A 90 4.91 -1.87 -9.43
CA ILE A 90 5.23 -0.97 -8.31
C ILE A 90 3.99 -0.71 -7.45
N ARG A 91 2.81 -0.49 -8.04
CA ARG A 91 1.56 -0.34 -7.27
C ARG A 91 1.18 -1.61 -6.50
N LEU A 92 1.45 -2.78 -7.04
CA LEU A 92 1.16 -4.05 -6.36
C LEU A 92 2.04 -4.31 -5.14
N CYS A 93 3.23 -3.70 -5.10
CA CYS A 93 4.18 -3.81 -4.00
C CYS A 93 3.69 -3.10 -2.73
N PHE A 94 2.72 -2.19 -2.85
CA PHE A 94 2.14 -1.54 -1.69
C PHE A 94 0.99 -2.38 -1.10
N PRO A 95 0.92 -2.53 0.24
CA PRO A 95 -0.14 -3.30 0.89
C PRO A 95 -1.52 -2.66 0.73
N VAL A 96 -1.60 -1.33 0.71
CA VAL A 96 -2.83 -0.60 0.41
C VAL A 96 -2.80 -0.20 -1.06
N ARG A 97 -3.69 -0.76 -1.87
CA ARG A 97 -3.70 -0.59 -3.35
C ARG A 97 -4.87 0.26 -3.84
N ASP A 98 -6.01 0.16 -3.17
CA ASP A 98 -7.20 0.95 -3.46
C ASP A 98 -7.27 2.12 -2.48
N TYR A 99 -6.79 3.27 -2.92
CA TYR A 99 -6.78 4.49 -2.11
C TYR A 99 -8.18 5.04 -1.88
N GLU A 100 -9.13 4.78 -2.78
CA GLU A 100 -10.52 5.19 -2.60
C GLU A 100 -11.18 4.35 -1.51
N ALA A 101 -10.99 3.02 -1.54
CA ALA A 101 -11.44 2.14 -0.47
C ALA A 101 -10.82 2.50 0.87
N ALA A 102 -9.52 2.80 0.91
CA ALA A 102 -8.83 3.26 2.11
C ALA A 102 -9.40 4.59 2.63
N PHE A 103 -9.74 5.53 1.74
CA PHE A 103 -10.37 6.79 2.14
C PHE A 103 -11.78 6.58 2.71
N LYS A 104 -12.58 5.69 2.10
CA LYS A 104 -13.92 5.32 2.58
C LYS A 104 -13.85 4.62 3.94
N GLU A 105 -12.89 3.72 4.12
CA GLU A 105 -12.60 3.10 5.41
C GLU A 105 -12.27 4.15 6.47
N ALA A 106 -11.35 5.07 6.16
CA ALA A 106 -10.98 6.17 7.05
C ALA A 106 -12.18 7.03 7.45
N GLN A 107 -13.06 7.37 6.49
CA GLN A 107 -14.31 8.09 6.76
C GLN A 107 -15.24 7.35 7.69
N SER A 108 -15.50 6.06 7.41
CA SER A 108 -16.38 5.22 8.23
C SER A 108 -15.86 5.12 9.67
N ASN A 109 -14.55 5.00 9.81
CA ASN A 109 -13.86 4.83 11.07
C ASN A 109 -13.68 6.14 11.85
N ALA A 110 -13.68 7.30 11.19
CA ALA A 110 -13.47 8.61 11.83
C ALA A 110 -14.54 8.92 12.89
N TYR A 111 -15.81 8.60 12.63
CA TYR A 111 -16.88 8.80 13.61
C TYR A 111 -16.73 7.87 14.81
N ARG A 112 -16.39 6.59 14.56
CA ARG A 112 -16.21 5.56 15.58
C ARG A 112 -15.04 5.87 16.52
N LEU A 113 -13.93 6.38 15.97
CA LEU A 113 -12.83 6.90 16.76
C LEU A 113 -13.26 8.06 17.66
N GLN A 114 -14.13 8.96 17.18
CA GLN A 114 -14.60 10.12 17.94
C GLN A 114 -15.43 9.74 19.18
N ILE A 115 -16.21 8.67 19.10
CA ILE A 115 -16.96 8.10 20.24
C ILE A 115 -16.12 7.18 21.14
N GLY A 116 -14.85 6.94 20.79
CA GLY A 116 -13.96 6.08 21.55
C GLY A 116 -14.27 4.58 21.42
N GLU A 117 -14.88 4.17 20.31
CA GLU A 117 -14.99 2.76 19.92
C GLU A 117 -13.65 2.22 19.45
N ALA A 118 -13.42 0.93 19.71
CA ALA A 118 -12.31 0.21 19.10
C ALA A 118 -12.62 -0.02 17.62
N VAL A 119 -11.64 0.28 16.77
CA VAL A 119 -11.76 0.19 15.32
C VAL A 119 -10.63 -0.66 14.77
N THR A 120 -10.97 -1.60 13.89
CA THR A 120 -10.01 -2.42 13.17
C THR A 120 -9.71 -1.76 11.83
N TRP A 121 -8.42 -1.67 11.51
CA TRP A 121 -7.94 -1.11 10.26
C TRP A 121 -7.48 -2.24 9.34
N SER A 122 -7.76 -2.11 8.03
CA SER A 122 -7.24 -3.01 7.01
C SER A 122 -5.71 -3.01 6.98
N HIS A 123 -5.11 -1.83 7.20
CA HIS A 123 -3.69 -1.64 7.39
C HIS A 123 -3.43 -0.40 8.27
N PRO A 124 -2.44 -0.42 9.18
CA PRO A 124 -2.10 0.75 10.02
C PRO A 124 -1.84 2.04 9.21
N ALA A 125 -1.31 1.91 8.00
CA ALA A 125 -1.10 3.05 7.08
C ALA A 125 -2.37 3.86 6.82
N VAL A 126 -3.56 3.23 6.78
CA VAL A 126 -4.82 3.93 6.52
C VAL A 126 -5.15 4.90 7.66
N TYR A 127 -4.92 4.47 8.91
CA TYR A 127 -5.09 5.34 10.08
C TYR A 127 -4.12 6.52 10.02
N TRP A 128 -2.83 6.26 9.79
CA TRP A 128 -1.81 7.31 9.78
C TRP A 128 -1.97 8.27 8.61
N ALA A 129 -2.44 7.80 7.46
CA ALA A 129 -2.82 8.65 6.34
C ALA A 129 -4.00 9.55 6.71
N ALA A 130 -5.02 9.02 7.38
CA ALA A 130 -6.14 9.82 7.87
C ALA A 130 -5.73 10.88 8.91
N ASP A 131 -4.80 10.52 9.81
CA ASP A 131 -4.24 11.44 10.80
C ASP A 131 -3.43 12.57 10.13
N ARG A 132 -2.56 12.23 9.17
CA ARG A 132 -1.77 13.18 8.37
C ARG A 132 -2.62 14.08 7.47
N PHE A 133 -3.63 13.50 6.83
CA PHE A 133 -4.57 14.21 5.98
C PHE A 133 -5.48 15.14 6.81
N GLY A 134 -5.71 14.76 8.07
CA GLY A 134 -6.50 15.50 9.04
C GLY A 134 -7.92 14.95 9.15
N TRP A 135 -8.28 14.49 10.36
CA TRP A 135 -9.60 13.93 10.65
C TRP A 135 -10.77 14.84 10.33
N TYR A 136 -10.57 16.16 10.34
CA TYR A 136 -11.60 17.11 9.90
C TYR A 136 -11.82 17.03 8.39
N GLU A 137 -10.76 17.00 7.58
CA GLU A 137 -10.88 16.90 6.13
C GLU A 137 -11.45 15.55 5.71
N VAL A 138 -10.96 14.45 6.30
CA VAL A 138 -11.47 13.09 6.02
C VAL A 138 -13.00 13.03 6.14
N ARG A 139 -13.57 13.64 7.18
CA ARG A 139 -15.02 13.60 7.44
C ARG A 139 -15.86 14.50 6.53
N ASN A 140 -15.28 15.55 5.97
CA ASN A 140 -16.04 16.61 5.30
C ASN A 140 -15.80 16.69 3.79
N CYS A 141 -14.70 16.10 3.28
CA CYS A 141 -14.40 16.10 1.85
C CYS A 141 -14.96 14.85 1.16
N SER A 142 -15.51 15.02 -0.04
CA SER A 142 -15.80 13.90 -0.92
C SER A 142 -14.54 13.38 -1.60
N TRP A 143 -14.56 12.12 -2.05
CA TRP A 143 -13.43 11.50 -2.76
C TRP A 143 -12.96 12.36 -3.95
N GLU A 144 -13.88 12.83 -4.79
CA GLU A 144 -13.54 13.64 -5.96
C GLU A 144 -12.79 14.93 -5.63
N GLN A 145 -13.02 15.50 -4.44
CA GLN A 145 -12.36 16.73 -3.99
C GLN A 145 -10.96 16.50 -3.42
N CYS A 146 -10.69 15.30 -2.90
CA CYS A 146 -9.45 15.03 -2.17
C CYS A 146 -8.55 13.95 -2.78
N LYS A 147 -8.99 13.21 -3.81
CA LYS A 147 -8.29 12.03 -4.34
C LYS A 147 -6.80 12.20 -4.57
N ASN A 148 -6.38 13.33 -5.16
CA ASN A 148 -4.96 13.58 -5.43
C ASN A 148 -4.18 13.81 -4.12
N ARG A 149 -4.67 14.70 -3.25
CA ARG A 149 -4.03 14.99 -1.96
C ARG A 149 -4.01 13.76 -1.05
N TRP A 150 -5.08 12.97 -1.06
CA TRP A 150 -5.15 11.71 -0.33
C TRP A 150 -4.15 10.69 -0.86
N ALA A 151 -4.04 10.54 -2.19
CA ALA A 151 -3.06 9.65 -2.80
C ALA A 151 -1.63 10.06 -2.44
N ASP A 152 -1.32 11.36 -2.44
CA ASP A 152 0.01 11.86 -2.04
C ASP A 152 0.32 11.50 -0.58
N VAL A 153 -0.64 11.72 0.33
CA VAL A 153 -0.49 11.36 1.76
C VAL A 153 -0.37 9.83 1.95
N MET A 154 -1.16 9.04 1.22
CA MET A 154 -1.06 7.58 1.27
C MET A 154 0.30 7.09 0.81
N ILE A 155 0.83 7.61 -0.31
CA ILE A 155 2.15 7.27 -0.82
C ILE A 155 3.23 7.64 0.21
N GLU A 156 3.12 8.82 0.81
CA GLU A 156 4.06 9.25 1.84
C GLU A 156 4.04 8.31 3.06
N VAL A 157 2.86 8.00 3.59
CA VAL A 157 2.73 7.14 4.78
C VAL A 157 3.19 5.72 4.49
N LEU A 158 2.83 5.16 3.34
CA LEU A 158 3.24 3.81 2.94
C LEU A 158 4.76 3.67 2.81
N ARG A 159 5.49 4.76 2.58
CA ARG A 159 6.96 4.79 2.54
C ARG A 159 7.60 4.84 3.92
N TRP A 160 6.82 4.98 4.99
CA TRP A 160 7.37 4.97 6.34
C TRP A 160 7.98 3.60 6.63
N PRO A 161 9.16 3.54 7.27
CA PRO A 161 9.85 2.28 7.53
C PRO A 161 9.04 1.36 8.46
N ASN A 162 8.21 1.94 9.32
CA ASN A 162 7.25 1.24 10.16
C ASN A 162 6.00 2.10 10.34
N HIS A 163 4.85 1.43 10.43
CA HIS A 163 3.59 2.06 10.78
C HIS A 163 3.30 1.69 12.24
N PRO A 164 3.39 2.64 13.19
CA PRO A 164 3.05 2.33 14.57
C PRO A 164 1.62 1.82 14.69
N ASP A 165 1.30 1.05 15.73
CA ASP A 165 -0.09 0.63 15.93
C ASP A 165 -1.00 1.86 16.11
N PRO A 166 -2.15 1.91 15.41
CA PRO A 166 -3.13 2.99 15.55
C PRO A 166 -3.48 3.18 17.03
N ARG A 167 -3.21 4.37 17.57
CA ARG A 167 -3.55 4.65 18.97
C ARG A 167 -5.06 4.83 19.08
N PRO A 168 -5.74 4.19 20.05
CA PRO A 168 -7.11 4.56 20.35
C PRO A 168 -7.14 6.04 20.74
N ALA A 169 -8.04 6.82 20.13
CA ALA A 169 -8.16 8.24 20.44
C ALA A 169 -8.37 8.43 21.95
N PRO A 170 -7.64 9.36 22.61
CA PRO A 170 -7.88 9.66 24.01
C PRO A 170 -9.34 10.07 24.18
N ARG A 171 -10.08 9.36 25.03
CA ARG A 171 -11.44 9.74 25.39
C ARG A 171 -11.37 11.14 26.02
N LEU A 172 -11.93 12.15 25.33
CA LEU A 172 -11.97 13.55 25.79
C LEU A 172 -12.65 13.70 27.16
N THR A 173 -13.40 12.69 27.61
CA THR A 173 -13.99 12.64 28.93
C THR A 173 -13.61 11.34 29.63
N SER A 174 -13.40 11.41 30.95
CA SER A 174 -13.22 10.25 31.82
C SER A 174 -14.42 9.28 31.81
N ARG A 175 -15.58 9.72 31.31
CA ARG A 175 -16.79 8.89 31.09
C ARG A 175 -16.90 8.27 29.69
N GLY A 176 -16.04 8.59 28.73
CA GLY A 176 -16.10 8.02 27.38
C GLY A 176 -17.42 8.29 26.67
N GLY A 177 -17.54 9.45 26.02
CA GLY A 177 -18.68 9.72 25.15
C GLY A 177 -18.59 11.10 24.50
N LEU A 178 -19.10 11.20 23.27
CA LEU A 178 -19.39 12.48 22.64
C LEU A 178 -20.28 13.33 23.55
N GLN A 179 -20.04 14.64 23.58
CA GLN A 179 -20.97 15.62 24.13
C GLN A 179 -22.22 15.68 23.24
N THR A 180 -23.13 14.72 23.40
CA THR A 180 -24.47 14.79 22.80
C THR A 180 -25.35 15.73 23.61
N LYS A 181 -26.43 16.25 23.00
CA LYS A 181 -27.44 17.05 23.74
C LYS A 181 -27.94 16.33 24.99
N GLU A 182 -28.09 15.01 24.93
CA GLU A 182 -28.56 14.17 26.04
C GLU A 182 -27.52 14.11 27.17
N VAL A 183 -26.23 13.97 26.84
CA VAL A 183 -25.15 13.99 27.84
C VAL A 183 -25.03 15.38 28.50
N GLN A 184 -25.25 16.45 27.74
CA GLN A 184 -25.28 17.82 28.27
C GLN A 184 -26.50 18.06 29.17
N GLN A 185 -27.68 17.59 28.76
CA GLN A 185 -28.89 17.68 29.57
C GLN A 185 -28.77 16.88 30.86
N ALA A 186 -28.26 15.65 30.81
CA ALA A 186 -28.01 14.83 32.00
C ALA A 186 -27.00 15.49 32.96
N ALA A 187 -25.95 16.13 32.42
CA ALA A 187 -24.99 16.87 33.25
C ALA A 187 -25.63 18.11 33.92
N ILE A 188 -26.48 18.84 33.20
CA ILE A 188 -27.21 20.00 33.76
C ILE A 188 -28.22 19.55 34.81
N GLU A 189 -28.93 18.44 34.58
CA GLU A 189 -29.87 17.84 35.53
C GLU A 189 -29.17 17.45 36.84
N GLU A 190 -27.96 16.88 36.74
CA GLU A 190 -27.17 16.46 37.89
C GLU A 190 -26.59 17.66 38.66
N ILE A 191 -26.22 18.74 37.96
CA ILE A 191 -25.85 20.01 38.58
C ILE A 191 -27.05 20.64 39.29
N ARG A 192 -28.25 20.63 38.68
CA ARG A 192 -29.49 21.11 39.29
C ARG A 192 -29.83 20.36 40.58
N LYS A 193 -29.77 19.03 40.56
CA LYS A 193 -29.96 18.18 41.75
C LYS A 193 -28.97 18.50 42.87
N ARG A 194 -27.70 18.75 42.55
CA ARG A 194 -26.67 19.14 43.54
C ARG A 194 -26.91 20.52 44.13
N LEU A 195 -27.54 21.42 43.38
CA LEU A 195 -27.87 22.78 43.80
C LEU A 195 -29.27 22.90 44.43
N GLY A 196 -30.04 21.80 44.51
CA GLY A 196 -31.38 21.79 45.10
C GLY A 196 -32.43 22.53 44.28
N MET A 197 -32.25 22.60 42.95
CA MET A 197 -33.17 23.23 41.99
C MET A 197 -33.85 22.19 41.10
#